data_AF-A0A7W0SD93-F1
#
_entry.id   AF-A0A7W0SD93-F1
#
_cell.length_a   1.000
_cell.length_b   1.000
_cell.length_c   1.000
_cell.angle_alpha   90.00
_cell.angle_beta   90.00
_cell.angle_gamma   90.00
#
_symmetry.space_group_name_H-M   'P 1'
#
loop_
_entity.id
_entity.type
_entity.pdbx_description
1 polymer ?
#
loop_
_entity_poly.entity_id
_entity_poly.type
_entity_poly.pdbx_seq_one_letter_code
_entity_poly.pdbx_strand_id
1 'polypeptide(L)'
;MAERSKIDSSETSLSFAYEETPGVLPVSPIWIGLEPNEYDDFGIETTLTARNPINKSRQRKKGRVTDIDASGGITQDFTNENSQAILPNFMFANYRTHGGAEDFSTDAFAETFTANAGTDNATVVGHGLSTGDGPFFLTTTVTLPGGLALATPYWVVYSGVNTFQFATTYANATDDAPIIVNITDIGTGVHTMTRAAVVDTVNDHFAVTNPTGFRAGSLIFTSGFGLPANNGLFEVDDVSGNVVEVTANLAAETLPPVNAALSNVGFRSAIGDVDVDANPGVAFPAFTSTVLDFTTLGLIVGEWIFVGGDGEVAAFTNAENNGFKRIRSVAANRLEIDQSSVLMSDEANATKAVEFYFGRVLKNELRPLIVNKPVQLERQLG
;
A
#
# COMPACT_ATOMS: atom_id res chain seq x y z
N MET A 1 -21.68 5.22 38.17
CA MET A 1 -22.08 6.39 37.36
C MET A 1 -21.43 6.16 36.01
N ALA A 2 -22.18 5.73 35.00
CA ALA A 2 -21.60 5.42 33.70
C ALA A 2 -21.01 6.71 33.11
N GLU A 3 -19.74 6.66 32.72
CA GLU A 3 -19.07 7.75 32.05
C GLU A 3 -19.83 8.06 30.77
N ARG A 4 -20.45 9.24 30.72
CA ARG A 4 -21.20 9.69 29.55
C ARG A 4 -20.15 10.25 28.59
N SER A 5 -19.87 9.55 27.49
CA SER A 5 -19.05 10.10 26.40
C SER A 5 -19.65 11.44 25.97
N LYS A 6 -18.99 12.53 26.37
CA LYS A 6 -19.34 13.88 25.93
C LYS A 6 -18.54 14.11 24.65
N ILE A 7 -19.24 14.11 23.52
CA ILE A 7 -18.71 14.70 22.29
C ILE A 7 -18.83 16.23 22.47
N ASP A 8 -17.78 16.96 22.10
CA ASP A 8 -17.79 18.42 22.19
C ASP A 8 -18.75 18.98 21.12
N SER A 9 -19.66 19.88 21.51
CA SER A 9 -20.62 20.50 20.57
C SER A 9 -19.96 21.35 19.47
N SER A 10 -18.64 21.57 19.57
CA SER A 10 -17.83 22.26 18.56
C SER A 10 -17.09 21.32 17.62
N GLU A 11 -17.18 20.00 17.83
CA GLU A 11 -16.59 18.99 16.95
C GLU A 11 -17.50 18.76 15.74
N THR A 12 -16.95 18.99 14.55
CA THR A 12 -17.59 18.69 13.27
C THR A 12 -16.64 17.83 12.46
N SER A 13 -17.14 16.75 11.89
CA SER A 13 -16.38 15.91 10.98
C SER A 13 -17.19 15.66 9.71
N LEU A 14 -16.48 15.47 8.61
CA LEU A 14 -17.05 15.08 7.34
C LEU A 14 -16.40 13.78 6.91
N SER A 15 -17.20 12.84 6.44
CA SER A 15 -16.71 11.60 5.86
C SER A 15 -17.58 11.20 4.68
N PHE A 16 -17.05 10.30 3.86
CA PHE A 16 -17.83 9.74 2.76
C PHE A 16 -17.60 8.24 2.64
N ALA A 17 -18.60 7.55 2.12
CA ALA A 17 -18.51 6.13 1.78
C ALA A 17 -18.97 5.92 0.33
N TYR A 18 -18.33 4.99 -0.36
CA TYR A 18 -18.75 4.57 -1.70
C TYR A 18 -20.03 3.75 -1.62
N GLU A 19 -20.98 4.05 -2.50
CA GLU A 19 -22.23 3.32 -2.63
C GLU A 19 -22.08 2.18 -3.66
N GLU A 20 -22.76 1.05 -3.45
CA GLU A 20 -22.81 -0.04 -4.45
C GLU A 20 -23.67 0.36 -5.64
N THR A 21 -24.77 1.03 -5.36
CA THR A 21 -25.68 1.66 -6.33
C THR A 21 -26.19 2.96 -5.71
N PRO A 22 -26.61 3.96 -6.52
CA PRO A 22 -27.06 5.24 -5.98
C PRO A 22 -28.11 5.09 -4.87
N GLY A 23 -27.78 5.58 -3.67
CA GLY A 23 -28.60 5.51 -2.46
C GLY A 23 -28.49 4.22 -1.63
N VAL A 24 -27.53 3.32 -1.95
CA VAL A 24 -27.33 2.05 -1.24
C VAL A 24 -25.86 1.89 -0.85
N LEU A 25 -25.58 1.96 0.46
CA LEU A 25 -24.28 1.61 1.02
C LEU A 25 -24.05 0.09 1.02
N PRO A 26 -22.79 -0.36 0.88
CA PRO A 26 -22.42 -1.77 1.03
C PRO A 26 -22.68 -2.29 2.45
N VAL A 27 -22.73 -3.61 2.61
CA VAL A 27 -22.97 -4.29 3.91
C VAL A 27 -21.94 -3.90 4.97
N SER A 28 -20.72 -3.55 4.57
CA SER A 28 -19.67 -3.02 5.44
C SER A 28 -19.06 -1.77 4.79
N PRO A 29 -19.65 -0.57 5.02
CA PRO A 29 -19.17 0.65 4.42
C PRO A 29 -17.87 1.10 5.07
N ILE A 30 -16.89 1.41 4.23
CA ILE A 30 -15.64 2.06 4.65
C ILE A 30 -15.87 3.57 4.56
N TRP A 31 -15.82 4.24 5.70
CA TRP A 31 -15.94 5.69 5.79
C TRP A 31 -14.55 6.33 5.72
N ILE A 32 -14.36 7.20 4.74
CA ILE A 32 -13.13 7.95 4.53
C ILE A 32 -13.36 9.36 5.06
N GLY A 33 -12.56 9.78 6.03
CA GLY A 33 -12.59 11.13 6.57
C GLY A 33 -12.15 12.16 5.52
N LEU A 34 -12.82 13.30 5.49
CA LEU A 34 -12.41 14.48 4.76
C LEU A 34 -11.95 15.54 5.75
N GLU A 35 -11.04 16.41 5.31
CA GLU A 35 -10.50 17.51 6.10
C GLU A 35 -10.98 18.87 5.53
N PRO A 36 -12.27 19.22 5.70
CA PRO A 36 -12.78 20.49 5.23
C PRO A 36 -12.29 21.63 6.11
N ASN A 37 -11.79 22.68 5.48
CA ASN A 37 -11.47 23.96 6.12
C ASN A 37 -12.74 24.75 6.45
N GLU A 38 -13.77 24.65 5.60
CA GLU A 38 -15.06 25.31 5.78
C GLU A 38 -16.17 24.55 5.06
N TYR A 39 -17.39 24.68 5.57
CA TYR A 39 -18.62 24.24 4.92
C TYR A 39 -19.38 25.47 4.44
N ASP A 40 -19.68 25.55 3.14
CA ASP A 40 -20.43 26.68 2.58
C ASP A 40 -21.94 26.45 2.79
N ASP A 41 -22.45 25.36 2.22
CA ASP A 41 -23.81 24.89 2.43
C ASP A 41 -23.83 23.35 2.53
N PHE A 42 -24.77 22.81 3.32
CA PHE A 42 -24.88 21.36 3.45
C PHE A 42 -26.31 20.99 3.84
N GLY A 43 -27.01 20.32 2.93
CA GLY A 43 -28.37 19.82 3.14
C GLY A 43 -29.39 20.50 2.23
N ILE A 44 -30.61 20.68 2.76
CA ILE A 44 -31.74 21.16 1.99
C ILE A 44 -31.80 22.70 2.01
N GLU A 45 -31.75 23.33 0.84
CA GLU A 45 -32.06 24.75 0.68
C GLU A 45 -33.49 24.94 0.17
N THR A 46 -34.26 25.82 0.82
CA THR A 46 -35.65 26.08 0.43
C THR A 46 -35.79 27.47 -0.18
N THR A 47 -36.12 27.54 -1.46
CA THR A 47 -36.50 28.81 -2.09
C THR A 47 -37.91 29.20 -1.63
N LEU A 48 -38.07 30.42 -1.14
CA LEU A 48 -39.35 30.95 -0.66
C LEU A 48 -39.86 32.06 -1.58
N THR A 49 -41.16 32.08 -1.87
CA THR A 49 -41.75 33.20 -2.61
C THR A 49 -41.66 34.51 -1.82
N ALA A 50 -41.39 35.61 -2.53
CA ALA A 50 -41.41 36.94 -1.95
C ALA A 50 -42.79 37.25 -1.34
N ARG A 51 -42.76 37.89 -0.17
CA ARG A 51 -43.97 38.32 0.54
C ARG A 51 -44.68 39.42 -0.25
N ASN A 52 -45.98 39.26 -0.51
CA ASN A 52 -46.77 40.37 -1.07
C ASN A 52 -46.73 41.57 -0.10
N PRO A 53 -46.32 42.78 -0.53
CA PRO A 53 -45.94 43.86 0.39
C PRO A 53 -47.04 44.42 1.31
N ILE A 54 -48.33 44.14 1.05
CA ILE A 54 -49.46 44.86 1.70
C ILE A 54 -50.51 43.89 2.27
N ASN A 55 -50.14 42.99 3.20
CA ASN A 55 -51.14 42.27 4.00
C ASN A 55 -50.73 42.16 5.48
N LYS A 56 -51.48 42.87 6.34
CA LYS A 56 -51.27 43.00 7.80
C LYS A 56 -51.35 41.67 8.56
N SER A 57 -52.05 40.66 8.01
CA SER A 57 -52.21 39.33 8.63
C SER A 57 -51.08 38.33 8.30
N ARG A 58 -50.24 38.63 7.29
CA ARG A 58 -49.16 37.75 6.83
C ARG A 58 -47.76 38.23 7.19
N GLN A 59 -47.61 39.39 7.84
CA GLN A 59 -46.30 39.90 8.27
C GLN A 59 -45.56 38.97 9.24
N ARG A 60 -46.28 38.19 10.06
CA ARG A 60 -45.69 37.25 11.04
C ARG A 60 -45.50 35.82 10.49
N LYS A 61 -45.77 35.57 9.20
CA LYS A 61 -45.69 34.22 8.60
C LYS A 61 -44.53 34.12 7.60
N LYS A 62 -43.74 33.05 7.67
CA LYS A 62 -42.67 32.72 6.71
C LYS A 62 -43.27 32.48 5.31
N GLY A 63 -42.52 32.78 4.24
CA GLY A 63 -42.95 32.56 2.85
C GLY A 63 -43.27 31.08 2.57
N ARG A 64 -44.08 30.79 1.55
CA ARG A 64 -44.34 29.39 1.13
C ARG A 64 -43.09 28.88 0.39
N VAL A 65 -42.68 27.65 0.68
CA VAL A 65 -41.62 26.95 -0.05
C VAL A 65 -42.09 26.70 -1.49
N THR A 66 -41.31 27.18 -2.45
CA THR A 66 -41.54 26.99 -3.89
C THR A 66 -40.59 26.00 -4.52
N ASP A 67 -39.41 25.84 -3.92
CA ASP A 67 -38.42 24.87 -4.37
C ASP A 67 -37.64 24.29 -3.18
N ILE A 68 -37.08 23.10 -3.40
CA ILE A 68 -36.27 22.36 -2.45
C ILE A 68 -35.06 21.82 -3.23
N ASP A 69 -33.91 22.45 -3.03
CA ASP A 69 -32.66 22.04 -3.64
C ASP A 69 -31.79 21.32 -2.60
N ALA A 70 -30.99 20.37 -3.06
CA ALA A 70 -29.95 19.75 -2.25
C ALA A 70 -28.62 20.44 -2.58
N SER A 71 -27.97 20.99 -1.57
CA SER A 71 -26.66 21.63 -1.69
C SER A 71 -25.64 21.03 -0.73
N GLY A 72 -24.36 21.19 -1.06
CA GLY A 72 -23.24 20.45 -0.48
C GLY A 72 -21.90 21.06 -0.90
N GLY A 73 -21.63 22.27 -0.43
CA GLY A 73 -20.40 23.01 -0.62
C GLY A 73 -19.40 22.75 0.50
N ILE A 74 -18.21 22.28 0.13
CA ILE A 74 -17.08 22.06 1.03
C ILE A 74 -15.84 22.73 0.47
N THR A 75 -15.07 23.40 1.34
CA THR A 75 -13.75 23.92 1.00
C THR A 75 -12.72 23.08 1.72
N GLN A 76 -11.75 22.53 0.99
CA GLN A 76 -10.66 21.72 1.52
C GLN A 76 -9.35 22.07 0.83
N ASP A 77 -8.23 21.85 1.50
CA ASP A 77 -6.92 21.99 0.89
C ASP A 77 -6.66 20.88 -0.13
N PHE A 78 -5.97 21.23 -1.21
CA PHE A 78 -5.56 20.26 -2.22
C PHE A 78 -4.29 19.53 -1.77
N THR A 79 -4.46 18.51 -0.94
CA THR A 79 -3.38 17.58 -0.55
C THR A 79 -3.41 16.33 -1.41
N ASN A 80 -2.27 15.64 -1.51
CA ASN A 80 -2.15 14.42 -2.32
C ASN A 80 -3.16 13.35 -1.87
N GLU A 81 -3.35 13.17 -0.57
CA GLU A 81 -4.19 12.11 0.00
C GLU A 81 -5.69 12.46 -0.03
N ASN A 82 -6.10 13.63 0.50
CA ASN A 82 -7.52 13.99 0.57
C ASN A 82 -8.16 14.16 -0.80
N SER A 83 -7.40 14.69 -1.76
CA SER A 83 -7.93 14.90 -3.12
C SER A 83 -8.13 13.60 -3.88
N GLN A 84 -7.29 12.58 -3.67
CA GLN A 84 -7.40 11.28 -4.36
C GLN A 84 -8.70 10.55 -4.06
N ALA A 85 -9.26 10.76 -2.87
CA ALA A 85 -10.46 10.09 -2.44
C ALA A 85 -11.71 10.60 -3.19
N ILE A 86 -11.78 11.91 -3.47
CA ILE A 86 -12.96 12.58 -4.05
C ILE A 86 -12.86 12.85 -5.55
N LEU A 87 -11.66 13.12 -6.07
CA LEU A 87 -11.44 13.46 -7.47
C LEU A 87 -11.94 12.40 -8.48
N PRO A 88 -11.84 11.09 -8.22
CA PRO A 88 -12.36 10.07 -9.15
C PRO A 88 -13.86 10.21 -9.39
N ASN A 89 -14.61 10.62 -8.37
CA ASN A 89 -16.07 10.80 -8.45
C ASN A 89 -16.41 12.06 -9.24
N PHE A 90 -15.67 13.14 -9.04
CA PHE A 90 -15.86 14.39 -9.75
C PHE A 90 -15.49 14.28 -11.24
N MET A 91 -14.39 13.58 -11.55
CA MET A 91 -13.85 13.46 -12.91
C MET A 91 -14.47 12.30 -13.70
N PHE A 92 -15.30 11.46 -13.07
CA PHE A 92 -15.85 10.22 -13.66
C PHE A 92 -14.78 9.31 -14.26
N ALA A 93 -13.68 9.15 -13.53
CA ALA A 93 -12.47 8.51 -14.02
C ALA A 93 -11.99 7.43 -13.06
N ASN A 94 -11.42 6.35 -13.61
CA ASN A 94 -10.84 5.31 -12.78
C ASN A 94 -9.47 5.77 -12.25
N TYR A 95 -9.35 5.81 -10.94
CA TYR A 95 -8.08 6.03 -10.26
C TYR A 95 -7.21 4.78 -10.37
N ARG A 96 -5.98 4.93 -10.89
CA ARG A 96 -5.05 3.80 -11.08
C ARG A 96 -3.77 4.01 -10.29
N THR A 97 -3.36 2.94 -9.62
CA THR A 97 -2.13 2.84 -8.82
C THR A 97 -1.25 1.71 -9.36
N HIS A 98 0.05 1.78 -9.11
CA HIS A 98 1.05 0.85 -9.64
C HIS A 98 1.50 -0.21 -8.62
N GLY A 99 0.66 -0.49 -7.63
CA GLY A 99 0.97 -1.34 -6.49
C GLY A 99 1.22 -0.54 -5.22
N GLY A 100 0.81 -1.10 -4.09
CA GLY A 100 0.99 -0.55 -2.76
C GLY A 100 0.56 -1.56 -1.71
N ALA A 101 1.24 -1.54 -0.57
CA ALA A 101 0.91 -2.34 0.60
C ALA A 101 0.77 -1.41 1.80
N GLU A 102 -0.47 -1.28 2.26
CA GLU A 102 -0.84 -0.55 3.48
C GLU A 102 -1.08 -1.54 4.63
N ASP A 103 -1.40 -2.79 4.29
CA ASP A 103 -1.61 -3.89 5.24
C ASP A 103 -0.33 -4.70 5.41
N PHE A 104 0.39 -4.39 6.47
CA PHE A 104 1.55 -5.13 6.90
C PHE A 104 1.14 -6.38 7.64
N SER A 105 1.86 -7.49 7.41
CA SER A 105 1.65 -8.70 8.20
C SER A 105 2.04 -8.39 9.64
N THR A 106 1.10 -8.21 10.56
CA THR A 106 1.33 -7.82 11.97
C THR A 106 1.98 -8.92 12.82
N ASP A 107 2.61 -9.89 12.16
CA ASP A 107 2.85 -11.22 12.71
C ASP A 107 4.18 -11.28 13.49
N ALA A 108 4.56 -10.17 14.13
CA ALA A 108 5.60 -10.17 15.15
C ALA A 108 5.09 -10.95 16.36
N PHE A 109 5.58 -12.16 16.50
CA PHE A 109 5.21 -13.08 17.56
C PHE A 109 6.42 -13.24 18.46
N ALA A 110 6.28 -12.86 19.73
CA ALA A 110 7.32 -13.01 20.75
C ALA A 110 6.69 -13.55 22.03
N GLU A 111 6.71 -14.88 22.18
CA GLU A 111 6.08 -15.54 23.32
C GLU A 111 7.07 -16.47 24.01
N THR A 112 6.96 -16.54 25.34
CA THR A 112 7.70 -17.52 26.12
C THR A 112 7.00 -18.87 26.07
N PHE A 113 7.75 -19.93 25.84
CA PHE A 113 7.21 -21.29 25.81
C PHE A 113 7.90 -22.20 26.82
N THR A 114 7.22 -23.29 27.16
CA THR A 114 7.78 -24.39 27.92
C THR A 114 7.86 -25.64 27.05
N ALA A 115 8.96 -26.37 27.12
CA ALA A 115 9.17 -27.59 26.35
C ALA A 115 8.88 -28.84 27.19
N ASN A 116 8.40 -29.91 26.54
CA ASN A 116 8.19 -31.22 27.14
C ASN A 116 8.92 -32.30 26.35
N ALA A 117 10.00 -32.83 26.91
CA ALA A 117 10.84 -33.86 26.29
C ALA A 117 10.16 -35.25 26.18
N GLY A 118 9.03 -35.46 26.84
CA GLY A 118 8.28 -36.73 26.76
C GLY A 118 7.33 -36.80 25.57
N THR A 119 6.94 -35.64 25.01
CA THR A 119 5.94 -35.54 23.93
C THR A 119 6.40 -34.65 22.77
N ASP A 120 7.62 -34.11 22.84
CA ASP A 120 8.17 -33.14 21.90
C ASP A 120 7.32 -31.87 21.71
N ASN A 121 6.46 -31.55 22.69
CA ASN A 121 5.57 -30.40 22.61
C ASN A 121 6.19 -29.17 23.27
N ALA A 122 6.04 -28.04 22.60
CA ALA A 122 6.12 -26.71 23.19
C ALA A 122 4.72 -26.23 23.58
N THR A 123 4.61 -25.52 24.70
CA THR A 123 3.34 -25.02 25.25
C THR A 123 3.35 -23.50 25.36
N VAL A 124 2.35 -22.87 24.76
CA VAL A 124 1.97 -21.46 24.90
C VAL A 124 0.45 -21.41 24.97
N VAL A 125 -0.12 -20.82 26.03
CA VAL A 125 -1.58 -20.83 26.24
C VAL A 125 -2.26 -19.97 25.19
N GLY A 126 -3.17 -20.54 24.39
CA GLY A 126 -3.97 -19.82 23.41
C GLY A 126 -3.13 -19.22 22.27
N HIS A 127 -2.12 -19.94 21.77
CA HIS A 127 -1.14 -19.41 20.83
C HIS A 127 -1.68 -18.99 19.46
N GLY A 128 -2.83 -19.50 19.02
CA GLY A 128 -3.43 -19.17 17.71
C GLY A 128 -2.69 -19.70 16.48
N LEU A 129 -1.46 -20.19 16.64
CA LEU A 129 -0.63 -20.79 15.57
C LEU A 129 -1.27 -22.04 14.93
N SER A 130 -1.00 -22.23 13.64
CA SER A 130 -1.40 -23.35 12.79
C SER A 130 -0.19 -24.10 12.22
N THR A 131 -0.40 -25.31 11.68
CA THR A 131 0.66 -26.08 11.02
C THR A 131 1.22 -25.32 9.82
N GLY A 132 2.54 -25.15 9.76
CA GLY A 132 3.25 -24.42 8.71
C GLY A 132 3.66 -22.99 9.09
N ASP A 133 3.22 -22.47 10.24
CA ASP A 133 3.61 -21.13 10.68
C ASP A 133 5.10 -21.06 11.01
N GLY A 134 5.79 -20.03 10.53
CA GLY A 134 7.22 -19.82 10.71
C GLY A 134 7.81 -18.91 9.62
N PRO A 135 9.14 -18.69 9.61
CA PRO A 135 10.12 -19.24 10.53
C PRO A 135 10.12 -18.53 11.89
N PHE A 136 10.17 -19.32 12.97
CA PHE A 136 10.43 -18.86 14.33
C PHE A 136 11.89 -19.10 14.69
N PHE A 137 12.49 -18.14 15.39
CA PHE A 137 13.82 -18.22 15.97
C PHE A 137 13.71 -18.32 17.48
N LEU A 138 14.60 -19.10 18.08
CA LEU A 138 14.55 -19.39 19.51
C LEU A 138 15.68 -18.66 20.24
N THR A 139 15.35 -18.15 21.42
CA THR A 139 16.31 -17.61 22.39
C THR A 139 16.07 -18.21 23.76
N THR A 140 17.08 -18.16 24.62
CA THR A 140 16.95 -18.60 26.01
C THR A 140 17.85 -17.79 26.93
N THR A 141 17.47 -17.67 28.20
CA THR A 141 18.32 -17.03 29.21
C THR A 141 19.46 -17.92 29.71
N VAL A 142 19.39 -19.25 29.56
CA VAL A 142 20.43 -20.18 30.06
C VAL A 142 20.77 -21.29 29.06
N THR A 143 19.95 -22.32 28.94
CA THR A 143 20.25 -23.48 28.07
C THR A 143 18.97 -23.93 27.37
N LEU A 144 18.97 -23.93 26.05
CA LEU A 144 17.79 -24.22 25.24
C LEU A 144 17.41 -25.71 25.37
N PRO A 145 16.13 -26.08 25.17
CA PRO A 145 15.74 -27.49 25.15
C PRO A 145 16.59 -28.29 24.17
N GLY A 146 16.99 -29.51 24.56
CA GLY A 146 17.86 -30.36 23.77
C GLY A 146 17.22 -30.71 22.42
N GLY A 147 18.01 -30.72 21.34
CA GLY A 147 17.50 -30.92 19.98
C GLY A 147 17.13 -29.62 19.25
N LEU A 148 16.95 -28.51 19.98
CA LEU A 148 16.78 -27.18 19.41
C LEU A 148 18.10 -26.39 19.44
N ALA A 149 18.24 -25.46 18.50
CA ALA A 149 19.41 -24.60 18.37
C ALA A 149 19.02 -23.12 18.25
N LEU A 150 19.89 -22.25 18.77
CA LEU A 150 19.77 -20.81 18.57
C LEU A 150 20.01 -20.45 17.10
N ALA A 151 19.45 -19.32 16.64
CA ALA A 151 19.60 -18.82 15.27
C ALA A 151 19.26 -19.83 14.16
N THR A 152 18.48 -20.86 14.48
CA THR A 152 17.98 -21.86 13.54
C THR A 152 16.49 -21.59 13.30
N PRO A 153 16.02 -21.54 12.05
CA PRO A 153 14.61 -21.32 11.75
C PRO A 153 13.79 -22.60 12.04
N TYR A 154 12.62 -22.43 12.63
CA TYR A 154 11.68 -23.52 12.91
C TYR A 154 10.26 -23.20 12.43
N TRP A 155 9.54 -24.24 12.03
CA TRP A 155 8.13 -24.18 11.63
C TRP A 155 7.25 -24.97 12.60
N VAL A 156 6.01 -24.53 12.77
CA VAL A 156 5.04 -25.07 13.71
C VAL A 156 4.34 -26.30 13.12
N VAL A 157 4.20 -27.35 13.93
CA VAL A 157 3.26 -28.45 13.69
C VAL A 157 2.20 -28.41 14.78
N TYR A 158 0.95 -28.15 14.40
CA TYR A 158 -0.15 -27.97 15.35
C TYR A 158 -0.48 -29.28 16.08
N SER A 159 -0.50 -29.26 17.41
CA SER A 159 -0.88 -30.42 18.23
C SER A 159 -2.04 -30.15 19.20
N GLY A 160 -2.46 -28.89 19.36
CA GLY A 160 -3.61 -28.48 20.15
C GLY A 160 -3.69 -26.96 20.36
N VAL A 161 -4.72 -26.47 21.03
CA VAL A 161 -4.96 -25.01 21.23
C VAL A 161 -3.87 -24.32 22.08
N ASN A 162 -3.17 -25.08 22.91
CA ASN A 162 -2.11 -24.58 23.79
C ASN A 162 -0.74 -25.20 23.49
N THR A 163 -0.64 -26.05 22.47
CA THR A 163 0.54 -26.90 22.25
C THR A 163 0.84 -27.07 20.78
N PHE A 164 2.12 -27.10 20.45
CA PHE A 164 2.61 -27.35 19.10
C PHE A 164 4.00 -27.99 19.15
N GLN A 165 4.51 -28.46 18.02
CA GLN A 165 5.84 -29.06 17.86
C GLN A 165 6.66 -28.26 16.84
N PHE A 166 7.99 -28.43 16.85
CA PHE A 166 8.89 -27.74 15.93
C PHE A 166 9.34 -28.67 14.79
N ALA A 167 9.46 -28.13 13.58
CA ALA A 167 10.10 -28.76 12.43
C ALA A 167 11.19 -27.84 11.85
N THR A 168 12.23 -28.41 11.26
CA THR A 168 13.40 -27.66 10.72
C THR A 168 13.19 -27.11 9.31
N THR A 169 12.08 -27.44 8.65
CA THR A 169 11.69 -26.91 7.34
C THR A 169 10.16 -26.82 7.26
N TYR A 170 9.66 -25.95 6.39
CA TYR A 170 8.22 -25.88 6.08
C TYR A 170 7.70 -27.22 5.57
N ALA A 171 8.42 -27.86 4.63
CA ALA A 171 8.01 -29.14 4.05
C ALA A 171 7.87 -30.26 5.10
N ASN A 172 8.78 -30.29 6.09
CA ASN A 172 8.71 -31.24 7.19
C ASN A 172 7.50 -30.98 8.11
N ALA A 173 7.06 -29.72 8.24
CA ALA A 173 5.91 -29.37 9.06
C ALA A 173 4.58 -29.76 8.39
N THR A 174 4.50 -29.64 7.06
CA THR A 174 3.25 -29.81 6.28
C THR A 174 3.13 -31.18 5.60
N ASP A 175 4.07 -32.10 5.81
CA ASP A 175 3.98 -33.47 5.31
C ASP A 175 2.76 -34.20 5.92
N ASP A 176 2.19 -35.16 5.19
CA ASP A 176 1.15 -36.06 5.71
C ASP A 176 1.68 -36.86 6.93
N ALA A 177 3.00 -37.06 7.00
CA ALA A 177 3.71 -37.56 8.18
C ALA A 177 4.80 -36.55 8.62
N PRO A 178 4.48 -35.56 9.48
CA PRO A 178 5.40 -34.49 9.83
C PRO A 178 6.71 -34.99 10.46
N ILE A 179 7.84 -34.41 10.02
CA ILE A 179 9.17 -34.68 10.57
C ILE A 179 9.47 -33.63 11.63
N ILE A 180 9.19 -33.98 12.89
CA ILE A 180 9.38 -33.09 14.04
C ILE A 180 10.78 -33.18 14.63
N VAL A 181 11.20 -32.12 15.32
CA VAL A 181 12.41 -32.09 16.12
C VAL A 181 12.19 -32.89 17.41
N ASN A 182 13.10 -33.81 17.70
CA ASN A 182 13.12 -34.57 18.94
C ASN A 182 13.69 -33.70 20.07
N ILE A 183 12.87 -33.38 21.08
CA ILE A 183 13.26 -32.61 22.26
C ILE A 183 13.80 -33.58 23.31
N THR A 184 15.12 -33.63 23.47
CA THR A 184 15.76 -34.63 24.35
C THR A 184 15.88 -34.19 25.81
N ASP A 185 15.75 -32.90 26.08
CA ASP A 185 15.79 -32.30 27.42
C ASP A 185 14.97 -31.00 27.42
N ILE A 186 14.38 -30.61 28.56
CA ILE A 186 13.52 -29.43 28.65
C ILE A 186 14.29 -28.10 28.67
N GLY A 187 15.62 -28.13 28.78
CA GLY A 187 16.43 -26.94 28.94
C GLY A 187 16.29 -26.31 30.33
N THR A 188 16.96 -25.17 30.51
CA THR A 188 16.84 -24.33 31.71
C THR A 188 16.73 -22.86 31.35
N GLY A 189 16.03 -22.10 32.18
CA GLY A 189 15.79 -20.68 31.96
C GLY A 189 14.42 -20.41 31.32
N VAL A 190 14.28 -19.21 30.76
CA VAL A 190 13.09 -18.80 30.00
C VAL A 190 13.42 -18.99 28.53
N HIS A 191 12.57 -19.68 27.79
CA HIS A 191 12.71 -19.88 26.35
C HIS A 191 11.70 -18.99 25.64
N THR A 192 12.17 -18.19 24.69
CA THR A 192 11.33 -17.29 23.92
C THR A 192 11.43 -17.70 22.47
N MET A 193 10.28 -17.85 21.80
CA MET A 193 10.25 -17.94 20.35
C MET A 193 9.88 -16.58 19.79
N THR A 194 10.60 -16.16 18.78
CA THR A 194 10.41 -14.90 18.09
C THR A 194 10.31 -15.17 16.61
N ARG A 195 9.24 -14.74 15.95
CA ARG A 195 9.26 -14.57 14.49
C ARG A 195 9.71 -13.15 14.19
N ALA A 196 10.51 -13.00 13.14
CA ALA A 196 11.02 -11.69 12.73
C ALA A 196 9.87 -10.70 12.53
N ALA A 197 10.23 -9.45 12.81
CA ALA A 197 9.44 -8.25 12.66
C ALA A 197 8.85 -8.08 11.24
N VAL A 198 7.87 -7.20 11.10
CA VAL A 198 7.40 -6.70 9.80
C VAL A 198 8.56 -6.17 8.95
N VAL A 199 9.59 -5.67 9.61
CA VAL A 199 10.87 -5.28 9.02
C VAL A 199 12.03 -6.05 9.67
N ASP A 200 12.72 -6.92 8.92
CA ASP A 200 13.87 -7.70 9.40
C ASP A 200 15.19 -7.17 8.83
N THR A 201 16.25 -7.17 9.64
CA THR A 201 17.61 -6.76 9.25
C THR A 201 18.52 -7.91 8.82
N VAL A 202 18.07 -9.16 8.98
CA VAL A 202 18.82 -10.34 8.51
C VAL A 202 18.72 -10.48 6.98
N ASN A 203 17.57 -10.08 6.43
CA ASN A 203 17.24 -10.14 5.01
C ASN A 203 16.75 -8.79 4.45
N ASP A 204 16.85 -7.71 5.25
CA ASP A 204 16.44 -6.34 4.87
C ASP A 204 15.10 -6.31 4.11
N HIS A 205 14.04 -6.79 4.74
CA HIS A 205 12.76 -7.02 4.05
C HIS A 205 11.55 -6.43 4.76
N PHE A 206 10.49 -6.18 3.99
CA PHE A 206 9.14 -5.84 4.46
C PHE A 206 8.19 -7.04 4.29
N ALA A 207 7.54 -7.48 5.36
CA ALA A 207 6.51 -8.50 5.32
C ALA A 207 5.13 -7.85 5.05
N VAL A 208 4.58 -8.10 3.87
CA VAL A 208 3.33 -7.49 3.38
C VAL A 208 2.24 -8.54 3.19
N THR A 209 0.98 -8.18 3.42
CA THR A 209 -0.13 -9.13 3.25
C THR A 209 -0.35 -9.49 1.77
N ASN A 210 -0.06 -8.55 0.87
CA ASN A 210 -0.13 -8.76 -0.57
C ASN A 210 1.06 -8.08 -1.26
N PRO A 211 2.00 -8.85 -1.84
CA PRO A 211 3.17 -8.32 -2.55
C PRO A 211 2.86 -7.91 -4.00
N THR A 212 1.62 -8.06 -4.46
CA THR A 212 1.25 -7.83 -5.87
C THR A 212 1.58 -6.40 -6.28
N GLY A 213 2.33 -6.26 -7.38
CA GLY A 213 2.79 -4.97 -7.89
C GLY A 213 4.24 -4.63 -7.54
N PHE A 214 4.88 -5.38 -6.64
CA PHE A 214 6.32 -5.34 -6.40
C PHE A 214 7.03 -6.46 -7.19
N ARG A 215 8.28 -6.19 -7.58
CA ARG A 215 9.22 -7.14 -8.21
C ARG A 215 10.64 -6.63 -8.02
N ALA A 216 11.63 -7.48 -8.26
CA ALA A 216 13.03 -7.07 -8.36
C ALA A 216 13.19 -5.86 -9.31
N GLY A 217 13.91 -4.83 -8.87
CA GLY A 217 14.11 -3.56 -9.58
C GLY A 217 12.98 -2.54 -9.41
N SER A 218 11.87 -2.87 -8.74
CA SER A 218 10.88 -1.85 -8.36
C SER A 218 11.49 -0.84 -7.38
N LEU A 219 11.13 0.43 -7.55
CA LEU A 219 11.46 1.50 -6.60
C LEU A 219 10.25 1.72 -5.69
N ILE A 220 10.43 1.50 -4.40
CA ILE A 220 9.37 1.64 -3.40
C ILE A 220 9.64 2.85 -2.51
N PHE A 221 8.59 3.64 -2.28
CA PHE A 221 8.60 4.68 -1.27
C PHE A 221 7.89 4.18 -0.03
N THR A 222 8.59 4.25 1.09
CA THR A 222 8.14 3.78 2.40
C THR A 222 7.93 4.99 3.30
N SER A 223 6.80 5.00 4.00
CA SER A 223 6.43 6.09 4.89
C SER A 223 5.67 5.58 6.10
N GLY A 224 5.63 6.36 7.18
CA GLY A 224 4.84 6.06 8.37
C GLY A 224 5.43 5.01 9.31
N PHE A 225 6.64 4.52 9.04
CA PHE A 225 7.39 3.68 9.99
C PHE A 225 7.91 4.50 11.17
N GLY A 226 7.91 3.92 12.37
CA GLY A 226 8.40 4.57 13.58
C GLY A 226 9.92 4.76 13.56
N LEU A 227 10.66 3.91 12.86
CA LEU A 227 12.09 4.05 12.68
C LEU A 227 12.43 4.88 11.43
N PRO A 228 13.18 5.99 11.56
CA PRO A 228 13.53 6.84 10.41
C PRO A 228 14.28 6.09 9.31
N ALA A 229 15.05 5.06 9.66
CA ALA A 229 15.79 4.24 8.69
C ALA A 229 14.89 3.41 7.76
N ASN A 230 13.62 3.18 8.14
CA ASN A 230 12.65 2.42 7.35
C ASN A 230 11.75 3.32 6.50
N ASN A 231 12.06 4.61 6.41
CA ASN A 231 11.29 5.58 5.64
C ASN A 231 12.15 6.16 4.52
N GLY A 232 11.55 6.37 3.35
CA GLY A 232 12.20 6.91 2.16
C GLY A 232 12.13 5.97 0.97
N LEU A 233 13.02 6.21 0.00
CA LEU A 233 13.08 5.46 -1.26
C LEU A 233 14.03 4.26 -1.13
N PHE A 234 13.54 3.07 -1.47
CA PHE A 234 14.32 1.84 -1.53
C PHE A 234 14.14 1.12 -2.87
N GLU A 235 15.16 0.38 -3.28
CA GLU A 235 15.09 -0.54 -4.43
C GLU A 235 14.79 -1.95 -3.92
N VAL A 236 13.86 -2.63 -4.58
CA VAL A 236 13.50 -4.01 -4.30
C VAL A 236 14.53 -4.94 -4.94
N ASP A 237 15.14 -5.82 -4.14
CA ASP A 237 16.09 -6.83 -4.60
C ASP A 237 15.34 -8.08 -5.13
N ASP A 238 14.41 -8.60 -4.33
CA ASP A 238 13.56 -9.74 -4.69
C ASP A 238 12.18 -9.67 -4.02
N VAL A 239 11.23 -10.44 -4.56
CA VAL A 239 9.91 -10.65 -3.97
C VAL A 239 9.64 -12.15 -3.88
N SER A 240 9.63 -12.66 -2.65
CA SER A 240 9.45 -14.08 -2.37
C SER A 240 8.27 -14.30 -1.43
N GLY A 241 7.20 -14.91 -1.94
CA GLY A 241 5.94 -15.02 -1.19
C GLY A 241 5.47 -13.64 -0.74
N ASN A 242 5.15 -13.49 0.54
CA ASN A 242 4.65 -12.24 1.13
C ASN A 242 5.76 -11.29 1.63
N VAL A 243 6.98 -11.46 1.14
CA VAL A 243 8.15 -10.70 1.57
C VAL A 243 8.70 -9.90 0.40
N VAL A 244 8.95 -8.61 0.64
CA VAL A 244 9.61 -7.68 -0.29
C VAL A 244 10.99 -7.37 0.28
N GLU A 245 12.04 -7.93 -0.31
CA GLU A 245 13.43 -7.72 0.10
C GLU A 245 13.97 -6.46 -0.59
N VAL A 246 14.74 -5.64 0.11
CA VAL A 246 15.34 -4.42 -0.44
C VAL A 246 16.86 -4.46 -0.37
N THR A 247 17.50 -3.70 -1.25
CA THR A 247 18.97 -3.64 -1.31
C THR A 247 19.61 -2.80 -0.19
N ALA A 248 18.80 -2.13 0.63
CA ALA A 248 19.24 -1.18 1.64
C ALA A 248 19.09 -1.74 3.05
N ASN A 249 19.99 -1.35 3.95
CA ASN A 249 19.92 -1.80 5.34
C ASN A 249 18.70 -1.18 6.05
N LEU A 250 17.76 -2.02 6.46
CA LEU A 250 16.61 -1.61 7.25
C LEU A 250 16.95 -1.69 8.75
N ALA A 251 16.05 -1.16 9.58
CA ALA A 251 16.12 -1.30 11.04
C ALA A 251 14.95 -2.16 11.53
N ALA A 252 15.22 -3.08 12.44
CA ALA A 252 14.21 -4.03 12.92
C ALA A 252 13.04 -3.32 13.59
N GLU A 253 11.83 -3.49 13.07
CA GLU A 253 10.61 -2.86 13.57
C GLU A 253 9.45 -3.86 13.69
N THR A 254 9.18 -4.31 14.92
CA THR A 254 8.22 -5.39 15.20
C THR A 254 6.76 -4.96 15.12
N LEU A 255 6.46 -3.66 15.24
CA LEU A 255 5.09 -3.14 15.24
C LEU A 255 5.07 -1.82 14.45
N PRO A 256 4.98 -1.88 13.12
CA PRO A 256 4.83 -0.67 12.31
C PRO A 256 3.56 0.07 12.75
N PRO A 257 3.58 1.41 12.82
CA PRO A 257 2.39 2.22 13.03
C PRO A 257 1.29 1.94 11.99
N VAL A 258 0.03 2.22 12.35
CA VAL A 258 -1.14 2.01 11.47
C VAL A 258 -1.07 2.81 10.15
N ASN A 259 -0.24 3.85 10.10
CA ASN A 259 -0.01 4.69 8.94
C ASN A 259 1.27 4.32 8.17
N ALA A 260 1.92 3.19 8.52
CA ALA A 260 3.01 2.66 7.72
C ALA A 260 2.46 2.26 6.33
N ALA A 261 3.25 2.51 5.29
CA ALA A 261 2.82 2.35 3.90
C ALA A 261 4.01 2.04 3.00
N LEU A 262 3.81 1.11 2.06
CA LEU A 262 4.70 0.85 0.93
C LEU A 262 3.97 1.26 -0.35
N SER A 263 4.56 2.15 -1.14
CA SER A 263 4.04 2.54 -2.46
C SER A 263 5.08 2.25 -3.54
N ASN A 264 4.68 1.56 -4.61
CA ASN A 264 5.55 1.44 -5.78
C ASN A 264 5.53 2.76 -6.58
N VAL A 265 6.69 3.41 -6.69
CA VAL A 265 6.84 4.73 -7.33
C VAL A 265 7.67 4.69 -8.59
N GLY A 266 8.24 3.55 -8.94
CA GLY A 266 9.13 3.47 -10.09
C GLY A 266 9.75 2.11 -10.35
N PHE A 267 10.70 2.10 -11.27
CA PHE A 267 11.47 0.93 -11.62
C PHE A 267 12.87 1.34 -12.08
N ARG A 268 13.90 0.61 -11.64
CA ARG A 268 15.27 0.73 -12.11
C ARG A 268 15.59 -0.41 -13.05
N SER A 269 16.04 -0.10 -14.28
CA SER A 269 16.44 -1.13 -15.24
C SER A 269 17.78 -1.76 -14.88
N ALA A 270 18.02 -2.96 -15.40
CA ALA A 270 19.38 -3.50 -15.41
C ALA A 270 20.32 -2.57 -16.19
N ILE A 271 21.61 -2.60 -15.81
CA ILE A 271 22.65 -1.78 -16.44
C ILE A 271 22.71 -2.08 -17.94
N GLY A 272 22.56 -1.04 -18.76
CA GLY A 272 22.65 -1.13 -20.22
C GLY A 272 21.50 -1.88 -20.88
N ASP A 273 20.39 -2.11 -20.18
CA ASP A 273 19.26 -2.85 -20.74
C ASP A 273 18.34 -1.99 -21.62
N VAL A 274 18.20 -0.69 -21.30
CA VAL A 274 17.25 0.21 -21.97
C VAL A 274 17.98 1.26 -22.79
N ASP A 275 17.64 1.29 -24.08
CA ASP A 275 18.09 2.24 -25.11
C ASP A 275 16.98 3.22 -25.49
N VAL A 276 17.36 4.32 -26.15
CA VAL A 276 16.45 5.29 -26.76
C VAL A 276 16.51 5.15 -28.27
N ASP A 277 15.40 4.71 -28.87
CA ASP A 277 15.18 4.71 -30.32
C ASP A 277 14.42 5.97 -30.71
N ALA A 278 15.16 6.98 -31.19
CA ALA A 278 14.58 8.24 -31.69
C ALA A 278 15.01 8.51 -33.14
N ASN A 279 15.24 7.43 -33.90
CA ASN A 279 15.67 7.50 -35.29
C ASN A 279 14.67 8.25 -36.19
N PRO A 280 15.13 9.02 -37.19
CA PRO A 280 14.23 9.72 -38.11
C PRO A 280 13.28 8.81 -38.92
N GLY A 281 13.56 7.51 -38.96
CA GLY A 281 12.75 6.50 -39.65
C GLY A 281 11.62 5.91 -38.81
N VAL A 282 11.55 6.19 -37.51
CA VAL A 282 10.46 5.71 -36.65
C VAL A 282 9.36 6.77 -36.51
N ALA A 283 8.10 6.32 -36.42
CA ALA A 283 6.96 7.23 -36.33
C ALA A 283 6.91 7.99 -34.99
N PHE A 284 7.38 7.33 -33.92
CA PHE A 284 7.44 7.88 -32.56
C PHE A 284 8.73 7.40 -31.89
N PRO A 285 9.39 8.25 -31.09
CA PRO A 285 10.51 7.82 -30.27
C PRO A 285 10.04 6.79 -29.24
N ALA A 286 10.94 5.87 -28.86
CA ALA A 286 10.62 4.82 -27.91
C ALA A 286 11.80 4.50 -27.00
N PHE A 287 11.49 4.00 -25.81
CA PHE A 287 12.45 3.23 -25.03
C PHE A 287 12.38 1.78 -25.47
N THR A 288 13.53 1.19 -25.78
CA THR A 288 13.65 -0.21 -26.19
C THR A 288 14.50 -0.95 -25.18
N SER A 289 14.06 -2.14 -24.76
CA SER A 289 14.79 -2.96 -23.80
C SER A 289 15.23 -4.29 -24.41
N THR A 290 16.26 -4.92 -23.84
CA THR A 290 16.67 -6.28 -24.23
C THR A 290 16.01 -7.34 -23.34
N VAL A 291 15.93 -7.09 -22.04
CA VAL A 291 15.46 -8.02 -21.00
C VAL A 291 14.19 -7.52 -20.34
N LEU A 292 14.10 -6.24 -19.99
CA LEU A 292 12.95 -5.66 -19.29
C LEU A 292 11.66 -5.81 -20.11
N ASP A 293 10.62 -6.39 -19.51
CA ASP A 293 9.27 -6.39 -20.08
C ASP A 293 8.43 -5.22 -19.51
N PHE A 294 8.19 -4.19 -20.31
CA PHE A 294 7.41 -3.02 -19.91
C PHE A 294 5.94 -3.34 -19.56
N THR A 295 5.37 -4.44 -20.05
CA THR A 295 4.00 -4.84 -19.73
C THR A 295 3.86 -5.33 -18.28
N THR A 296 4.98 -5.72 -17.66
CA THR A 296 5.01 -6.15 -16.26
C THR A 296 5.03 -4.99 -15.26
N LEU A 297 5.29 -3.76 -15.73
CA LEU A 297 5.40 -2.60 -14.85
C LEU A 297 4.05 -1.99 -14.46
N GLY A 298 2.95 -2.49 -15.02
CA GLY A 298 1.60 -1.97 -14.76
C GLY A 298 1.28 -0.64 -15.46
N LEU A 299 2.15 -0.21 -16.38
CA LEU A 299 2.01 1.05 -17.10
C LEU A 299 0.76 1.07 -17.99
N ILE A 300 0.16 2.24 -18.12
CA ILE A 300 -1.02 2.47 -18.95
C ILE A 300 -0.73 3.47 -20.06
N VAL A 301 -1.35 3.25 -21.22
CA VAL A 301 -1.29 4.19 -22.33
C VAL A 301 -1.85 5.55 -21.92
N GLY A 302 -1.11 6.62 -22.19
CA GLY A 302 -1.48 8.02 -21.95
C GLY A 302 -1.07 8.57 -20.58
N GLU A 303 -0.43 7.78 -19.72
CA GLU A 303 0.16 8.31 -18.49
C GLU A 303 1.48 9.03 -18.75
N TRP A 304 1.86 9.87 -17.79
CA TRP A 304 3.15 10.53 -17.75
C TRP A 304 4.09 9.77 -16.84
N ILE A 305 5.29 9.49 -17.34
CA ILE A 305 6.42 8.96 -16.60
C ILE A 305 7.52 10.01 -16.54
N PHE A 306 8.33 9.96 -15.49
CA PHE A 306 9.56 10.72 -15.40
C PHE A 306 10.74 9.77 -15.59
N VAL A 307 11.64 10.13 -16.50
CA VAL A 307 12.83 9.32 -16.82
C VAL A 307 14.08 9.98 -16.26
N GLY A 308 14.91 9.19 -15.58
CA GLY A 308 16.12 9.64 -14.90
C GLY A 308 15.94 9.76 -13.40
N GLY A 309 17.05 9.72 -12.67
CA GLY A 309 17.11 9.88 -11.22
C GLY A 309 18.39 10.58 -10.77
N ASP A 310 18.54 10.77 -9.46
CA ASP A 310 19.64 11.54 -8.87
C ASP A 310 20.95 10.73 -8.76
N GLY A 311 20.91 9.42 -8.99
CA GLY A 311 22.09 8.54 -9.01
C GLY A 311 22.97 8.74 -10.25
N GLU A 312 24.28 8.53 -10.10
CA GLU A 312 25.28 8.74 -11.17
C GLU A 312 25.03 7.88 -12.44
N VAL A 313 24.35 6.75 -12.27
CA VAL A 313 23.97 5.82 -13.35
C VAL A 313 22.47 5.76 -13.63
N ALA A 314 21.66 6.57 -12.93
CA ALA A 314 20.20 6.51 -12.93
C ALA A 314 19.53 7.20 -14.13
N ALA A 315 20.30 7.94 -14.93
CA ALA A 315 19.81 8.76 -16.04
C ALA A 315 20.58 8.48 -17.33
N PHE A 316 19.90 8.73 -18.46
CA PHE A 316 20.54 8.74 -19.78
C PHE A 316 21.61 9.82 -19.86
N THR A 317 22.62 9.59 -20.70
CA THR A 317 23.75 10.53 -20.90
C THR A 317 23.26 11.80 -21.57
N ASN A 318 22.37 11.67 -22.56
CA ASN A 318 21.80 12.82 -23.23
C ASN A 318 20.67 13.40 -22.37
N ALA A 319 20.82 14.66 -21.98
CA ALA A 319 19.87 15.32 -21.08
C ALA A 319 18.45 15.40 -21.65
N GLU A 320 18.31 15.44 -22.98
CA GLU A 320 17.01 15.51 -23.66
C GLU A 320 16.16 14.24 -23.50
N ASN A 321 16.83 13.10 -23.27
CA ASN A 321 16.18 11.80 -23.09
C ASN A 321 15.55 11.66 -21.69
N ASN A 322 16.00 12.46 -20.72
CA ASN A 322 15.49 12.47 -19.35
C ASN A 322 14.29 13.43 -19.18
N GLY A 323 13.63 13.36 -18.03
CA GLY A 323 12.46 14.18 -17.67
C GLY A 323 11.12 13.54 -18.07
N PHE A 324 10.08 14.38 -18.13
CA PHE A 324 8.70 13.91 -18.36
C PHE A 324 8.47 13.43 -19.80
N LYS A 325 7.92 12.22 -19.93
CA LYS A 325 7.55 11.54 -21.18
C LYS A 325 6.13 10.98 -21.05
N ARG A 326 5.32 11.08 -22.10
CA ARG A 326 3.96 10.51 -22.13
C ARG A 326 3.91 9.23 -22.95
N ILE A 327 3.34 8.18 -22.37
CA ILE A 327 3.25 6.86 -22.99
C ILE A 327 2.18 6.87 -24.08
N ARG A 328 2.54 6.37 -25.26
CA ARG A 328 1.63 6.15 -26.39
C ARG A 328 1.20 4.69 -26.50
N SER A 329 2.14 3.76 -26.35
CA SER A 329 1.89 2.33 -26.46
C SER A 329 2.85 1.58 -25.56
N VAL A 330 2.39 0.44 -25.02
CA VAL A 330 3.18 -0.44 -24.16
C VAL A 330 3.26 -1.81 -24.83
N ALA A 331 4.47 -2.24 -25.14
CA ALA A 331 4.79 -3.60 -25.59
C ALA A 331 5.97 -4.12 -24.77
N ALA A 332 6.19 -5.44 -24.77
CA ALA A 332 7.17 -6.07 -23.89
C ALA A 332 8.53 -5.37 -23.92
N ASN A 333 9.11 -5.20 -25.10
CA ASN A 333 10.44 -4.59 -25.24
C ASN A 333 10.43 -3.20 -25.89
N ARG A 334 9.26 -2.56 -25.98
CA ARG A 334 9.12 -1.24 -26.62
C ARG A 334 8.05 -0.39 -25.94
N LEU A 335 8.46 0.76 -25.44
CA LEU A 335 7.59 1.76 -24.86
C LEU A 335 7.63 3.03 -25.74
N GLU A 336 6.58 3.23 -26.55
CA GLU A 336 6.54 4.39 -27.45
C GLU A 336 6.05 5.64 -26.73
N ILE A 337 6.65 6.78 -27.08
CA ILE A 337 6.40 8.08 -26.46
C ILE A 337 5.78 9.02 -27.50
N ASP A 338 4.65 9.65 -27.17
CA ASP A 338 4.02 10.63 -28.06
C ASP A 338 4.26 12.08 -27.65
N GLN A 339 4.64 12.34 -26.40
CA GLN A 339 5.00 13.67 -25.91
C GLN A 339 6.24 13.62 -25.01
N SER A 340 7.11 14.60 -25.19
CA SER A 340 8.29 14.83 -24.36
C SER A 340 8.46 16.34 -24.15
N SER A 341 9.00 16.74 -23.00
CA SER A 341 9.34 18.13 -22.72
C SER A 341 10.39 18.70 -23.68
N VAL A 342 11.31 17.85 -24.13
CA VAL A 342 12.39 18.17 -25.07
C VAL A 342 12.43 17.09 -26.16
N LEU A 343 12.84 17.45 -27.38
CA LEU A 343 12.97 16.49 -28.46
C LEU A 343 14.01 15.41 -28.11
N MET A 344 13.59 14.15 -28.11
CA MET A 344 14.46 13.01 -27.79
C MET A 344 15.51 12.78 -28.88
N SER A 345 16.64 12.19 -28.51
CA SER A 345 17.74 11.85 -29.40
C SER A 345 18.10 10.37 -29.27
N ASP A 346 18.55 9.77 -30.36
CA ASP A 346 18.93 8.36 -30.39
C ASP A 346 20.12 8.13 -29.45
N GLU A 347 20.01 7.14 -28.57
CA GLU A 347 21.05 6.83 -27.58
C GLU A 347 21.06 5.33 -27.28
N ALA A 348 22.21 4.70 -27.53
CA ALA A 348 22.49 3.35 -27.06
C ALA A 348 23.18 3.43 -25.69
N ASN A 349 22.58 2.79 -24.70
CA ASN A 349 23.02 2.74 -23.32
C ASN A 349 23.68 1.39 -23.02
N ALA A 350 24.94 1.42 -22.60
CA ALA A 350 25.65 0.22 -22.15
C ALA A 350 26.02 0.24 -20.65
N THR A 351 25.80 1.35 -19.94
CA THR A 351 26.39 1.57 -18.60
C THR A 351 25.44 2.15 -17.56
N LYS A 352 24.23 2.55 -17.97
CA LYS A 352 23.24 3.20 -17.11
C LYS A 352 22.17 2.21 -16.70
N ALA A 353 21.80 2.22 -15.43
CA ALA A 353 20.64 1.54 -14.86
C ALA A 353 19.54 2.59 -14.75
N VAL A 354 18.79 2.79 -15.84
CA VAL A 354 17.90 3.95 -15.97
C VAL A 354 16.69 3.78 -15.05
N GLU A 355 16.34 4.86 -14.36
CA GLU A 355 15.17 4.89 -13.50
C GLU A 355 13.97 5.50 -14.22
N PHE A 356 12.82 4.85 -14.04
CA PHE A 356 11.52 5.31 -14.46
C PHE A 356 10.69 5.54 -13.22
N TYR A 357 10.23 6.77 -13.02
CA TYR A 357 9.28 7.10 -11.96
C TYR A 357 7.90 7.24 -12.58
N PHE A 358 6.92 6.58 -11.98
CA PHE A 358 5.52 6.66 -12.39
C PHE A 358 4.65 7.03 -11.20
N GLY A 359 3.71 7.93 -11.46
CA GLY A 359 2.80 8.43 -10.45
C GLY A 359 1.52 7.60 -10.34
N ARG A 360 0.66 8.05 -9.44
CA ARG A 360 -0.75 7.69 -9.44
C ARG A 360 -1.46 8.46 -10.56
N VAL A 361 -2.34 7.80 -11.31
CA VAL A 361 -2.94 8.39 -12.51
C VAL A 361 -4.44 8.58 -12.36
N LEU A 362 -4.87 9.82 -12.59
CA LEU A 362 -6.26 10.19 -12.83
C LEU A 362 -6.33 11.01 -14.11
N LYS A 363 -7.16 10.57 -15.06
CA LYS A 363 -7.33 11.25 -16.35
C LYS A 363 -8.76 11.08 -16.84
N ASN A 364 -9.19 11.96 -17.74
CA ASN A 364 -10.45 11.76 -18.43
C ASN A 364 -10.38 10.49 -19.26
N GLU A 365 -11.38 9.63 -19.07
CA GLU A 365 -11.45 8.34 -19.72
C GLU A 365 -12.38 8.37 -20.93
N LEU A 366 -12.08 7.54 -21.92
CA LEU A 366 -13.01 7.26 -23.02
C LEU A 366 -13.94 6.12 -22.59
N ARG A 367 -15.19 6.11 -23.07
CA ARG A 367 -16.08 4.96 -22.88
C ARG A 367 -15.39 3.69 -23.42
N PRO A 368 -15.34 2.56 -22.69
CA PRO A 368 -16.11 2.17 -21.50
C PRO A 368 -15.44 2.44 -20.14
N LEU A 369 -14.28 3.10 -20.11
CA LEU A 369 -13.45 3.28 -18.91
C LEU A 369 -13.92 4.42 -17.98
N ILE A 370 -15.02 5.09 -18.34
CA ILE A 370 -15.69 6.09 -17.48
C ILE A 370 -16.35 5.33 -16.33
N VAL A 371 -15.85 5.53 -15.12
CA VAL A 371 -16.38 4.92 -13.91
C VAL A 371 -17.19 5.96 -13.14
N ASN A 372 -18.42 5.62 -12.79
CA ASN A 372 -19.22 6.38 -11.85
C ASN A 372 -19.22 5.65 -10.50
N LYS A 373 -18.68 6.31 -9.47
CA LYS A 373 -18.71 5.83 -8.09
C LYS A 373 -19.58 6.79 -7.29
N PRO A 374 -20.88 6.48 -7.12
CA PRO A 374 -21.74 7.29 -6.27
C PRO A 374 -21.22 7.22 -4.83
N VAL A 375 -21.33 8.33 -4.11
CA VAL A 375 -20.88 8.46 -2.72
C VAL A 375 -21.96 9.04 -1.85
N GLN A 376 -22.00 8.57 -0.61
CA GLN A 376 -22.79 9.17 0.45
C GLN A 376 -21.86 10.02 1.33
N LEU A 377 -22.20 11.30 1.51
CA LEU A 377 -21.52 12.19 2.45
C LEU A 377 -22.24 12.15 3.80
N GLU A 378 -21.48 12.01 4.88
CA GLU A 378 -21.96 12.13 6.25
C GLU A 378 -21.22 13.24 6.98
N ARG A 379 -21.97 14.23 7.47
CA ARG A 379 -21.47 15.25 8.38
C ARG A 379 -21.95 14.94 9.78
N GLN A 380 -21.02 14.70 10.70
CA GLN A 380 -21.32 14.55 12.11
C GLN A 380 -21.27 15.92 12.80
N LEU A 381 -22.29 16.22 13.59
CA LEU A 381 -22.37 17.41 14.43
C LEU A 381 -22.39 16.95 15.90
N GLY A 382 -21.50 17.49 16.73
CA GLY A 382 -21.40 17.18 18.16
C GLY A 382 -22.56 17.64 19.03
#